data_AF-A0A382SV62-F1
#
_entry.id   AF-A0A382SV62-F1
#
_cell.length_a   1.000
_cell.length_b   1.000
_cell.length_c   1.000
_cell.angle_alpha   90.00
_cell.angle_beta   90.00
_cell.angle_gamma   90.00
#
_symmetry.space_group_name_H-M   'P 1'
#
loop_
_entity.id
_entity.type
_entity.pdbx_description
1 polymer ?
#
loop_
_entity_poly.entity_id
_entity_poly.type
_entity_poly.pdbx_seq_one_letter_code
_entity_poly.pdbx_strand_id
1 'polypeptide(L)'
;KPGLSNYGNYIVMQHQVDGLRVYTLYAHLRAIASGLSVGQAKKSGEIIATMGRTANTRQGISRERAHLHFEICLLANSNFSAWHKKSLSDQRDNHGQWNGQNLMGIDPWNVFLAQHEAKAKRQPFSLRQFISGQPVLCRVLVKSPNFQWAKRHPDLVDSMEAPRTIVGYEISLDPNGVPIRSKPRDASAFSGKEPFKLLHVDPGVYKQFPCRKLVFKKGQQWVLTAKGITHIKLLAY
;
A
#
# COMPACT_ATOMS: atom_id res chain seq x y z
N LYS A 1 -1.49 -18.86 8.94
CA LYS A 1 -1.83 -19.15 10.36
C LYS A 1 -1.41 -17.95 11.22
N PRO A 2 -2.26 -17.42 12.12
CA PRO A 2 -1.99 -16.15 12.81
C PRO A 2 -0.65 -16.12 13.59
N GLY A 3 -0.32 -17.19 14.33
CA GLY A 3 0.94 -17.32 15.08
C GLY A 3 2.22 -17.46 14.24
N LEU A 4 2.14 -17.39 12.91
CA LEU A 4 3.31 -17.34 12.00
C LEU A 4 3.55 -15.92 11.45
N SER A 5 2.76 -14.93 11.87
CA SER A 5 2.98 -13.51 11.56
C SER A 5 3.58 -12.79 12.76
N ASN A 6 4.44 -11.80 12.51
CA ASN A 6 4.77 -10.80 13.53
C ASN A 6 3.50 -10.11 14.07
N TYR A 7 2.41 -10.06 13.30
CA TYR A 7 1.11 -9.55 13.74
C TYR A 7 0.45 -10.37 14.86
N GLY A 8 0.81 -11.65 15.04
CA GLY A 8 0.06 -12.55 15.92
C GLY A 8 -1.37 -12.79 15.43
N ASN A 9 -2.36 -12.74 16.32
CA ASN A 9 -3.77 -12.72 15.92
C ASN A 9 -4.13 -11.35 15.32
N TYR A 10 -4.74 -11.36 14.15
CA TYR A 10 -5.16 -10.13 13.47
C TYR A 10 -6.46 -10.30 12.71
N ILE A 11 -7.12 -9.17 12.46
CA ILE A 11 -8.28 -9.03 11.58
C ILE A 11 -7.89 -8.06 10.47
N VAL A 12 -8.25 -8.38 9.23
CA VAL A 12 -8.28 -7.43 8.13
C VAL A 12 -9.73 -7.14 7.78
N MET A 13 -10.11 -5.87 7.77
CA MET A 13 -11.43 -5.42 7.35
C MET A 13 -11.33 -4.69 6.03
N GLN A 14 -12.23 -4.99 5.10
CA GLN A 14 -12.36 -4.27 3.84
C GLN A 14 -13.43 -3.18 3.97
N HIS A 15 -13.15 -2.02 3.40
CA HIS A 15 -14.01 -0.84 3.39
C HIS A 15 -14.14 -0.30 1.96
N GLN A 16 -15.28 0.34 1.69
CA GLN A 16 -15.52 1.10 0.48
C GLN A 16 -15.68 2.58 0.87
N VAL A 17 -14.72 3.42 0.53
CA VAL A 17 -14.65 4.83 0.95
C VAL A 17 -14.19 5.67 -0.24
N ASP A 18 -14.97 6.68 -0.64
CA ASP A 18 -14.66 7.59 -1.75
C ASP A 18 -14.25 6.87 -3.06
N GLY A 19 -14.96 5.80 -3.42
CA GLY A 19 -14.65 4.94 -4.57
C GLY A 19 -13.54 3.93 -4.30
N LEU A 20 -12.68 4.18 -3.31
CA LEU A 20 -11.54 3.32 -2.98
C LEU A 20 -11.95 2.08 -2.21
N ARG A 21 -11.29 0.96 -2.53
CA ARG A 21 -11.28 -0.25 -1.70
C ARG A 21 -10.09 -0.17 -0.73
N VAL A 22 -10.39 0.04 0.54
CA VAL A 22 -9.39 0.26 1.60
C VAL A 22 -9.46 -0.88 2.59
N TYR A 23 -8.33 -1.21 3.20
CA TYR A 23 -8.22 -2.28 4.19
C TYR A 23 -7.73 -1.70 5.50
N THR A 24 -8.36 -2.05 6.62
CA THR A 24 -7.78 -1.80 7.95
C THR A 24 -7.31 -3.11 8.56
N LEU A 25 -6.15 -3.07 9.22
CA LEU A 25 -5.58 -4.23 9.91
C LEU A 25 -5.53 -3.93 11.40
N TYR A 26 -5.99 -4.88 12.22
CA TYR A 26 -5.96 -4.84 13.68
C TYR A 26 -5.17 -6.05 14.15
N ALA A 27 -4.02 -5.85 14.78
CA ALA A 27 -3.11 -6.93 15.16
C ALA A 27 -2.79 -6.95 16.66
N HIS A 28 -2.01 -7.97 17.04
CA HIS A 28 -1.66 -8.31 18.42
C HIS A 28 -2.86 -8.68 19.30
N LEU A 29 -3.97 -9.12 18.69
CA LEU A 29 -5.24 -9.34 19.37
C LEU A 29 -5.18 -10.52 20.36
N ARG A 30 -5.81 -10.37 21.53
CA ARG A 30 -5.91 -11.48 22.50
C ARG A 30 -6.96 -12.49 22.05
N ALA A 31 -8.13 -11.99 21.66
CA ALA A 31 -9.28 -12.79 21.29
C ALA A 31 -10.06 -12.09 20.19
N ILE A 32 -10.51 -12.86 19.19
CA ILE A 32 -11.47 -12.41 18.19
C ILE A 32 -12.87 -12.47 18.83
N ALA A 33 -13.75 -11.52 18.51
CA ALA A 33 -15.11 -11.51 19.04
C ALA A 33 -15.85 -12.81 18.68
N SER A 34 -16.63 -13.32 19.63
CA SER A 34 -17.42 -14.54 19.42
C SER A 34 -18.38 -14.38 18.25
N GLY A 35 -18.50 -15.42 17.43
CA GLY A 35 -19.36 -15.42 16.24
C GLY A 35 -18.85 -14.59 15.06
N LEU A 36 -17.66 -13.98 15.15
CA LEU A 36 -17.06 -13.29 14.00
C LEU A 36 -16.48 -14.31 13.00
N SER A 37 -16.83 -14.17 11.72
CA SER A 37 -16.33 -15.03 10.65
C SER A 37 -15.87 -14.24 9.42
N VAL A 38 -15.03 -14.86 8.59
CA VAL A 38 -14.56 -14.26 7.33
C VAL A 38 -15.76 -14.02 6.41
N GLY A 39 -15.85 -12.81 5.84
CA GLY A 39 -16.94 -12.40 4.97
C GLY A 39 -18.12 -11.74 5.70
N GLN A 40 -18.13 -11.75 7.04
CA GLN A 40 -19.16 -11.08 7.82
C GLN A 40 -18.99 -9.56 7.78
N ALA A 41 -20.08 -8.85 7.47
CA ALA A 41 -20.14 -7.39 7.55
C ALA A 41 -20.23 -6.91 9.01
N LYS A 42 -19.60 -5.77 9.30
CA LYS A 42 -19.62 -5.10 10.60
C LYS A 42 -19.84 -3.60 10.43
N LYS A 43 -20.60 -3.01 11.35
CA LYS A 43 -20.83 -1.56 11.45
C LYS A 43 -19.75 -0.92 12.32
N SER A 44 -19.48 0.36 12.06
CA SER A 44 -18.63 1.17 12.92
C SER A 44 -19.14 1.16 14.36
N GLY A 45 -18.23 0.99 15.31
CA GLY A 45 -18.53 0.91 16.75
C GLY A 45 -18.83 -0.50 17.28
N GLU A 46 -19.00 -1.50 16.40
CA GLU A 46 -19.13 -2.89 16.86
C GLU A 46 -17.79 -3.45 17.39
N ILE A 47 -17.89 -4.32 18.41
CA ILE A 47 -16.75 -5.04 18.96
C ILE A 47 -16.36 -6.17 18.01
N ILE A 48 -15.12 -6.14 17.51
CA ILE A 48 -14.55 -7.17 16.63
C ILE A 48 -13.48 -8.03 17.31
N ALA A 49 -12.85 -7.53 18.38
CA ALA A 49 -11.80 -8.22 19.10
C ALA A 49 -11.47 -7.55 20.45
N THR A 50 -10.69 -8.25 21.26
CA THR A 50 -10.01 -7.72 22.44
C THR A 50 -8.53 -7.51 22.14
N MET A 51 -8.00 -6.32 22.46
CA MET A 51 -6.55 -6.04 22.37
C MET A 51 -5.76 -7.06 23.19
N GLY A 52 -4.55 -7.38 22.73
CA GLY A 52 -3.68 -8.33 23.41
C GLY A 52 -2.21 -8.02 23.23
N ARG A 53 -1.44 -9.11 23.17
CA ARG A 53 0.03 -9.09 23.06
C ARG A 53 0.56 -10.27 22.23
N THR A 54 -0.26 -10.80 21.32
CA THR A 54 0.13 -11.96 20.51
C THR A 54 1.14 -11.57 19.44
N ALA A 55 2.10 -12.44 19.15
CA ALA A 55 3.08 -12.30 18.07
C ALA A 55 3.37 -13.69 17.47
N ASN A 56 4.40 -13.79 16.62
CA ASN A 56 4.91 -15.08 16.11
C ASN A 56 5.81 -15.83 17.10
N THR A 57 6.12 -15.23 18.25
CA THR A 57 6.92 -15.88 19.29
C THR A 57 6.02 -16.50 20.34
N ARG A 58 6.51 -17.56 21.00
CA ARG A 58 5.77 -18.24 22.09
C ARG A 58 5.48 -17.29 23.26
N GLN A 59 6.42 -16.38 23.55
CA GLN A 59 6.33 -15.42 24.64
C GLN A 59 5.34 -14.29 24.34
N GLY A 60 5.11 -13.98 23.06
CA GLY A 60 4.38 -12.79 22.63
C GLY A 60 5.12 -11.50 22.95
N ILE A 61 4.43 -10.36 22.82
CA ILE A 61 4.90 -9.04 23.24
C ILE A 61 4.82 -8.97 24.78
N SER A 62 5.75 -8.26 25.42
CA SER A 62 5.72 -8.08 26.89
C SER A 62 4.46 -7.32 27.33
N ARG A 63 4.07 -7.45 28.60
CA ARG A 63 2.84 -6.83 29.10
C ARG A 63 2.90 -5.31 29.02
N GLU A 64 4.07 -4.75 29.33
CA GLU A 64 4.38 -3.33 29.34
C GLU A 64 4.35 -2.72 27.93
N ARG A 65 4.50 -3.56 26.90
CA ARG A 65 4.47 -3.18 25.49
C ARG A 65 3.21 -3.66 24.78
N ALA A 66 2.20 -4.15 25.50
CA ALA A 66 0.96 -4.58 24.88
C ALA A 66 0.28 -3.37 24.21
N HIS A 67 -0.05 -3.52 22.92
CA HIS A 67 -0.62 -2.44 22.12
C HIS A 67 -1.47 -3.02 20.99
N LEU A 68 -2.31 -2.17 20.41
CA LEU A 68 -2.96 -2.42 19.13
C LEU A 68 -2.03 -1.97 18.01
N HIS A 69 -1.67 -2.88 17.12
CA HIS A 69 -1.09 -2.50 15.83
C HIS A 69 -2.24 -2.25 14.84
N PHE A 70 -2.32 -1.02 14.33
CA PHE A 70 -3.38 -0.56 13.44
C PHE A 70 -2.81 -0.05 12.12
N GLU A 71 -3.36 -0.49 11.00
CA GLU A 71 -2.98 -0.01 9.68
C GLU A 71 -4.21 0.42 8.86
N ILE A 72 -3.99 1.38 7.96
CA ILE A 72 -4.90 1.71 6.85
C ILE A 72 -4.12 1.46 5.57
N CYS A 73 -4.61 0.58 4.69
CA CYS A 73 -3.84 0.05 3.58
C CYS A 73 -4.65 -0.01 2.28
N LEU A 74 -3.96 0.12 1.16
CA LEU A 74 -4.44 -0.32 -0.15
C LEU A 74 -3.84 -1.69 -0.47
N LEU A 75 -4.56 -2.53 -1.21
CA LEU A 75 -4.03 -3.83 -1.64
C LEU A 75 -3.09 -3.63 -2.84
N ALA A 76 -1.85 -4.12 -2.76
CA ALA A 76 -0.91 -4.06 -3.89
C ALA A 76 -1.32 -5.03 -5.01
N ASN A 77 -1.53 -6.31 -4.66
CA ASN A 77 -1.69 -7.39 -5.63
C ASN A 77 -2.73 -8.43 -5.17
N SER A 78 -3.74 -8.73 -6.00
CA SER A 78 -4.73 -9.78 -5.69
C SER A 78 -4.20 -11.20 -5.89
N ASN A 79 -3.12 -11.37 -6.66
CA ASN A 79 -2.44 -12.64 -6.91
C ASN A 79 -1.08 -12.71 -6.19
N PHE A 80 -1.01 -12.12 -4.98
CA PHE A 80 0.22 -11.98 -4.21
C PHE A 80 0.97 -13.29 -4.00
N SER A 81 0.29 -14.39 -3.65
CA SER A 81 0.97 -15.67 -3.39
C SER A 81 1.68 -16.21 -4.62
N ALA A 82 1.12 -16.04 -5.83
CA ALA A 82 1.78 -16.44 -7.06
C ALA A 82 2.98 -15.53 -7.38
N TRP A 83 2.82 -14.22 -7.18
CA TRP A 83 3.93 -13.27 -7.29
C TRP A 83 5.06 -13.59 -6.32
N HIS A 84 4.73 -13.86 -5.06
CA HIS A 84 5.66 -14.17 -3.98
C HIS A 84 6.42 -15.46 -4.26
N LYS A 85 5.71 -16.54 -4.64
CA LYS A 85 6.35 -17.80 -5.03
C LYS A 85 7.35 -17.63 -6.18
N LYS A 86 7.04 -16.74 -7.14
CA LYS A 86 7.90 -16.46 -8.30
C LYS A 86 9.09 -15.55 -7.95
N SER A 87 8.88 -14.57 -7.08
CA SER A 87 9.81 -13.43 -6.91
C SER A 87 10.60 -13.46 -5.60
N LEU A 88 10.12 -14.24 -4.62
CA LEU A 88 10.66 -14.38 -3.25
C LEU A 88 10.59 -15.87 -2.84
N SER A 89 11.08 -16.77 -3.70
CA SER A 89 10.96 -18.22 -3.52
C SER A 89 11.69 -18.77 -2.29
N ASP A 90 12.65 -17.99 -1.77
CA ASP A 90 13.41 -18.26 -0.54
C ASP A 90 12.66 -17.82 0.73
N GLN A 91 11.60 -17.04 0.60
CA GLN A 91 10.79 -16.56 1.73
C GLN A 91 9.52 -17.39 1.91
N ARG A 92 9.04 -17.47 3.15
CA ARG A 92 7.78 -18.14 3.47
C ARG A 92 6.61 -17.17 3.34
N ASP A 93 5.58 -17.55 2.60
CA ASP A 93 4.29 -16.88 2.61
C ASP A 93 3.28 -17.64 3.49
N ASN A 94 3.08 -17.18 4.72
CA ASN A 94 2.18 -17.81 5.69
C ASN A 94 0.79 -17.14 5.77
N HIS A 95 0.58 -16.08 4.99
CA HIS A 95 -0.57 -15.16 5.11
C HIS A 95 -1.23 -14.84 3.77
N GLY A 96 -0.66 -15.30 2.67
CA GLY A 96 -1.28 -15.21 1.35
C GLY A 96 -1.54 -13.77 0.94
N GLN A 97 -2.76 -13.50 0.49
CA GLN A 97 -3.21 -12.15 0.12
C GLN A 97 -3.08 -11.13 1.26
N TRP A 98 -3.09 -11.56 2.53
CA TRP A 98 -3.02 -10.69 3.72
C TRP A 98 -1.61 -10.62 4.31
N ASN A 99 -0.60 -11.01 3.54
CA ASN A 99 0.79 -10.74 3.88
C ASN A 99 1.03 -9.22 3.97
N GLY A 100 1.74 -8.76 5.00
CA GLY A 100 2.02 -7.33 5.20
C GLY A 100 2.77 -6.67 4.04
N GLN A 101 3.52 -7.44 3.25
CA GLN A 101 4.15 -6.92 2.01
C GLN A 101 3.13 -6.55 0.93
N ASN A 102 1.91 -7.09 0.99
CA ASN A 102 0.82 -6.82 0.05
C ASN A 102 -0.10 -5.68 0.51
N LEU A 103 0.08 -5.20 1.74
CA LEU A 103 -0.70 -4.13 2.35
C LEU A 103 0.09 -2.82 2.28
N MET A 104 -0.32 -1.95 1.37
CA MET A 104 0.31 -0.66 1.11
C MET A 104 -0.19 0.38 2.11
N GLY A 105 0.53 0.49 3.22
CA GLY A 105 0.18 1.38 4.33
C GLY A 105 0.19 2.86 3.97
N ILE A 106 -0.86 3.54 4.43
CA ILE A 106 -1.00 4.99 4.51
C ILE A 106 -0.98 5.35 5.99
N ASP A 107 -0.32 6.44 6.36
CA ASP A 107 -0.17 6.85 7.75
C ASP A 107 -1.53 7.16 8.41
N PRO A 108 -2.02 6.34 9.35
CA PRO A 108 -3.32 6.55 9.97
C PRO A 108 -3.40 7.84 10.78
N TRP A 109 -2.27 8.28 11.36
CA TRP A 109 -2.23 9.52 12.12
C TRP A 109 -2.57 10.72 11.25
N ASN A 110 -1.95 10.81 10.07
CA ASN A 110 -2.19 11.91 9.14
C ASN A 110 -3.61 11.87 8.56
N VAL A 111 -4.19 10.68 8.36
CA VAL A 111 -5.60 10.53 7.96
C VAL A 111 -6.52 11.12 9.04
N PHE A 112 -6.33 10.74 10.30
CA PHE A 112 -7.17 11.23 11.40
C PHE A 112 -6.99 12.73 11.65
N LEU A 113 -5.77 13.24 11.54
CA LEU A 113 -5.49 14.66 11.66
C LEU A 113 -6.19 15.45 10.54
N ALA A 114 -6.08 15.01 9.28
CA ALA A 114 -6.75 15.66 8.16
C ALA A 114 -8.29 15.63 8.30
N GLN A 115 -8.85 14.52 8.81
CA GLN A 115 -10.29 14.45 9.13
C GLN A 115 -10.68 15.45 10.23
N HIS A 116 -9.87 15.55 11.28
CA HIS A 116 -10.10 16.50 12.37
C HIS A 116 -10.06 17.95 11.89
N GLU A 117 -9.06 18.31 11.08
CA GLU A 117 -8.93 19.65 10.50
C GLU A 117 -10.08 19.99 9.55
N ALA A 118 -10.46 19.08 8.67
CA ALA A 118 -11.59 19.26 7.76
C ALA A 118 -12.88 19.51 8.54
N LYS A 119 -13.12 18.73 9.61
CA LYS A 119 -14.26 18.92 10.52
C LYS A 119 -14.23 20.30 11.18
N ALA A 120 -13.08 20.75 11.69
CA ALA A 120 -12.93 22.07 12.31
C ALA A 120 -13.25 23.21 11.33
N LYS A 121 -12.87 23.03 10.05
CA LYS A 121 -13.14 23.98 8.95
C LYS A 121 -14.53 23.84 8.32
N ARG A 122 -15.35 22.89 8.79
CA ARG A 122 -16.66 22.52 8.18
C ARG A 122 -16.54 22.16 6.69
N GLN A 123 -15.44 21.50 6.32
CA GLN A 123 -15.18 21.02 4.97
C GLN A 123 -15.34 19.49 4.90
N PRO A 124 -15.81 18.94 3.76
CA PRO A 124 -15.82 17.49 3.57
C PRO A 124 -14.38 16.97 3.51
N PHE A 125 -14.11 15.87 4.21
CA PHE A 125 -12.87 15.12 4.03
C PHE A 125 -13.05 14.12 2.88
N SER A 126 -12.07 14.03 1.99
CA SER A 126 -11.98 12.95 1.02
C SER A 126 -10.67 12.18 1.17
N LEU A 127 -10.78 10.88 1.43
CA LEU A 127 -9.66 9.96 1.50
C LEU A 127 -8.95 9.85 0.15
N ARG A 128 -9.69 9.86 -0.95
CA ARG A 128 -9.12 9.84 -2.31
C ARG A 128 -8.27 11.08 -2.57
N GLN A 129 -8.76 12.27 -2.21
CA GLN A 129 -8.00 13.51 -2.34
C GLN A 129 -6.80 13.53 -1.40
N PHE A 130 -6.96 13.05 -0.16
CA PHE A 130 -5.88 12.92 0.81
C PHE A 130 -4.74 12.04 0.27
N ILE A 131 -5.05 10.86 -0.27
CA ILE A 131 -4.06 9.94 -0.87
C ILE A 131 -3.41 10.60 -2.09
N SER A 132 -4.21 11.15 -3.01
CA SER A 132 -3.70 11.77 -4.24
C SER A 132 -2.86 13.03 -3.99
N GLY A 133 -2.99 13.64 -2.80
CA GLY A 133 -2.25 14.81 -2.34
C GLY A 133 -1.02 14.50 -1.50
N GLN A 134 -0.68 13.22 -1.25
CA GLN A 134 0.53 12.88 -0.52
C GLN A 134 1.80 13.34 -1.28
N PRO A 135 2.92 13.58 -0.58
CA PRO A 135 4.19 13.92 -1.23
C PRO A 135 4.61 12.86 -2.25
N VAL A 136 5.10 13.29 -3.42
CA VAL A 136 5.63 12.38 -4.44
C VAL A 136 7.12 12.18 -4.20
N LEU A 137 7.55 10.96 -3.87
CA LEU A 137 8.96 10.60 -3.81
C LEU A 137 9.56 10.52 -5.21
N CYS A 138 8.93 9.76 -6.10
CA CYS A 138 9.44 9.56 -7.45
C CYS A 138 8.35 9.30 -8.47
N ARG A 139 8.66 9.58 -9.74
CA ARG A 139 7.82 9.25 -10.90
C ARG A 139 8.50 8.18 -11.73
N VAL A 140 7.75 7.14 -12.11
CA VAL A 140 8.27 5.99 -12.86
C VAL A 140 7.36 5.68 -14.03
N LEU A 141 7.93 5.51 -15.23
CA LEU A 141 7.24 4.88 -16.34
C LEU A 141 7.25 3.37 -16.16
N VAL A 142 6.08 2.75 -16.31
CA VAL A 142 5.85 1.32 -16.24
C VAL A 142 5.24 0.88 -17.56
N LYS A 143 6.03 0.18 -18.38
CA LYS A 143 5.62 -0.33 -19.69
C LYS A 143 4.76 -1.59 -19.50
N SER A 144 3.50 -1.37 -19.15
CA SER A 144 2.51 -2.43 -18.92
C SER A 144 1.12 -1.93 -19.32
N PRO A 145 0.60 -2.29 -20.50
CA PRO A 145 -0.75 -1.87 -20.93
C PRO A 145 -1.83 -2.42 -19.98
N ASN A 146 -1.56 -3.54 -19.33
CA ASN A 146 -2.44 -4.20 -18.36
C ASN A 146 -1.98 -3.99 -16.91
N PHE A 147 -1.50 -2.80 -16.55
CA PHE A 147 -0.98 -2.52 -15.21
C PHE A 147 -2.03 -2.80 -14.11
N GLN A 148 -1.77 -3.82 -13.29
CA GLN A 148 -2.76 -4.37 -12.37
C GLN A 148 -3.16 -3.40 -11.25
N TRP A 149 -2.22 -2.60 -10.75
CA TRP A 149 -2.55 -1.54 -9.79
C TRP A 149 -3.59 -0.55 -10.34
N ALA A 150 -3.42 -0.06 -11.57
CA ALA A 150 -4.37 0.87 -12.19
C ALA A 150 -5.75 0.25 -12.42
N LYS A 151 -5.82 -1.04 -12.76
CA LYS A 151 -7.10 -1.77 -12.86
C LYS A 151 -7.79 -1.90 -11.50
N ARG A 152 -7.01 -2.04 -10.42
CA ARG A 152 -7.52 -2.26 -9.06
C ARG A 152 -7.98 -0.98 -8.39
N HIS A 153 -7.25 0.12 -8.64
CA HIS A 153 -7.48 1.42 -8.02
C HIS A 153 -7.77 2.47 -9.11
N PRO A 154 -8.88 2.31 -9.87
CA PRO A 154 -9.21 3.23 -10.97
C PRO A 154 -9.40 4.67 -10.50
N ASP A 155 -9.85 4.88 -9.26
CA ASP A 155 -10.01 6.22 -8.67
C ASP A 155 -8.69 6.97 -8.42
N LEU A 156 -7.55 6.28 -8.52
CA LEU A 156 -6.20 6.85 -8.48
C LEU A 156 -5.56 6.96 -9.89
N VAL A 157 -6.34 6.68 -10.94
CA VAL A 157 -5.91 6.83 -12.34
C VAL A 157 -6.34 8.20 -12.85
N ASP A 158 -5.41 8.93 -13.46
CA ASP A 158 -5.69 10.19 -14.15
C ASP A 158 -6.28 9.90 -15.53
N SER A 159 -7.60 9.96 -15.63
CA SER A 159 -8.35 9.62 -16.85
C SER A 159 -8.71 10.82 -17.71
N MET A 160 -8.36 12.05 -17.32
CA MET A 160 -8.78 13.27 -18.04
C MET A 160 -8.23 13.34 -19.47
N GLU A 161 -7.03 12.77 -19.69
CA GLU A 161 -6.33 12.78 -20.98
C GLU A 161 -5.82 11.38 -21.33
N ALA A 162 -6.62 10.34 -21.11
CA ALA A 162 -6.21 8.98 -21.43
C ALA A 162 -6.04 8.82 -22.96
N PRO A 163 -4.90 8.31 -23.45
CA PRO A 163 -4.68 8.08 -24.87
C PRO A 163 -5.59 6.94 -25.36
N ARG A 164 -5.89 6.95 -26.67
CA ARG A 164 -6.69 5.87 -27.31
C ARG A 164 -6.08 4.48 -27.11
N THR A 165 -4.75 4.39 -27.16
CA THR A 165 -3.99 3.16 -26.95
C THR A 165 -3.04 3.33 -25.78
N ILE A 166 -3.30 2.61 -24.69
CA ILE A 166 -2.45 2.61 -23.50
C ILE A 166 -1.33 1.58 -23.72
N VAL A 167 -0.08 2.04 -23.68
CA VAL A 167 1.12 1.17 -23.73
C VAL A 167 1.71 0.97 -22.34
N GLY A 168 1.42 1.87 -21.42
CA GLY A 168 1.79 1.75 -20.01
C GLY A 168 1.32 2.93 -19.20
N TYR A 169 1.92 3.10 -18.03
CA TYR A 169 1.52 4.12 -17.07
C TYR A 169 2.73 4.87 -16.55
N GLU A 170 2.55 6.16 -16.31
CA GLU A 170 3.40 6.93 -15.46
C GLU A 170 2.81 6.90 -14.04
N ILE A 171 3.55 6.39 -13.07
CA ILE A 171 3.10 6.32 -11.68
C ILE A 171 3.88 7.29 -10.81
N SER A 172 3.15 8.00 -9.93
CA SER A 172 3.73 8.82 -8.86
C SER A 172 3.70 7.99 -7.58
N LEU A 173 4.87 7.63 -7.07
CA LEU A 173 5.01 6.89 -5.82
C LEU A 173 5.23 7.85 -4.65
N ASP A 174 4.48 7.66 -3.58
CA ASP A 174 4.76 8.29 -2.29
C ASP A 174 6.02 7.65 -1.64
N PRO A 175 6.49 8.15 -0.49
CA PRO A 175 7.66 7.59 0.19
C PRO A 175 7.51 6.13 0.66
N ASN A 176 6.29 5.67 0.91
CA ASN A 176 5.99 4.28 1.29
C ASN A 176 5.90 3.37 0.07
N GLY A 177 5.86 3.94 -1.14
CA GLY A 177 5.74 3.26 -2.42
C GLY A 177 4.30 3.08 -2.88
N VAL A 178 3.34 3.76 -2.27
CA VAL A 178 1.93 3.77 -2.72
C VAL A 178 1.87 4.57 -4.03
N PRO A 179 1.36 4.01 -5.14
CA PRO A 179 1.05 4.82 -6.31
C PRO A 179 -0.17 5.69 -6.05
N ILE A 180 0.08 6.95 -5.72
CA ILE A 180 -0.95 7.96 -5.39
C ILE A 180 -1.54 8.63 -6.63
N ARG A 181 -0.92 8.43 -7.80
CA ARG A 181 -1.46 8.79 -9.12
C ARG A 181 -0.90 7.86 -10.18
N SER A 182 -1.74 7.45 -11.13
CA SER A 182 -1.33 6.69 -12.32
C SER A 182 -1.85 7.38 -13.58
N LYS A 183 -0.98 7.98 -14.41
CA LYS A 183 -1.36 8.57 -15.69
C LYS A 183 -1.13 7.56 -16.82
N PRO A 184 -2.17 7.16 -17.59
CA PRO A 184 -2.00 6.33 -18.77
C PRO A 184 -1.10 7.01 -19.82
N ARG A 185 -0.26 6.24 -20.50
CA ARG A 185 0.69 6.74 -21.51
C ARG A 185 0.64 5.88 -22.78
N ASP A 186 0.77 6.54 -23.92
CA ASP A 186 0.93 5.89 -25.22
C ASP A 186 2.39 5.51 -25.51
N ALA A 187 2.65 5.03 -26.71
CA ALA A 187 3.98 4.60 -27.15
C ALA A 187 5.03 5.72 -27.11
N SER A 188 4.65 6.99 -27.30
CA SER A 188 5.59 8.12 -27.37
C SER A 188 6.32 8.36 -26.05
N ALA A 189 5.73 7.95 -24.93
CA ALA A 189 6.35 8.08 -23.62
C ALA A 189 7.48 7.08 -23.37
N PHE A 190 7.54 5.98 -24.13
CA PHE A 190 8.48 4.88 -23.87
C PHE A 190 9.59 4.85 -24.92
N SER A 191 10.83 5.03 -24.47
CA SER A 191 12.03 4.77 -25.27
C SER A 191 12.76 3.54 -24.77
N GLY A 192 13.21 2.67 -25.69
CA GLY A 192 13.95 1.46 -25.36
C GLY A 192 13.12 0.24 -24.94
N LYS A 193 13.83 -0.79 -24.45
CA LYS A 193 13.25 -2.09 -24.07
C LYS A 193 13.00 -2.24 -22.56
N GLU A 194 13.51 -1.32 -21.75
CA GLU A 194 13.39 -1.40 -20.29
C GLU A 194 11.91 -1.34 -19.86
N PRO A 195 11.45 -2.26 -18.98
CA PRO A 195 10.07 -2.28 -18.54
C PRO A 195 9.75 -1.11 -17.60
N PHE A 196 10.76 -0.58 -16.88
CA PHE A 196 10.60 0.51 -15.94
C PHE A 196 11.65 1.59 -16.18
N LYS A 197 11.24 2.86 -16.12
CA LYS A 197 12.16 4.00 -16.26
C LYS A 197 11.84 5.07 -15.21
N LEU A 198 12.83 5.38 -14.37
CA LEU A 198 12.73 6.47 -13.41
C LEU A 198 12.77 7.81 -14.16
N LEU A 199 11.77 8.66 -13.93
CA LEU A 199 11.66 9.97 -14.56
C LEU A 199 12.15 11.10 -13.66
N HIS A 200 11.80 11.02 -12.37
CA HIS A 200 12.05 12.08 -11.41
C HIS A 200 12.14 11.49 -10.00
N VAL A 201 12.95 12.13 -9.15
CA VAL A 201 12.99 11.92 -7.70
C VAL A 201 13.01 13.29 -7.04
N ASP A 202 12.16 13.50 -6.05
CA ASP A 202 12.21 14.68 -5.20
C ASP A 202 13.26 14.46 -4.09
N PRO A 203 14.39 15.20 -4.09
CA PRO A 203 15.44 15.01 -3.08
C PRO A 203 15.03 15.46 -1.68
N GLY A 204 14.11 16.42 -1.56
CA GLY A 204 13.59 16.90 -0.28
C GLY A 204 12.74 15.83 0.40
N VAL A 205 11.80 15.25 -0.35
CA VAL A 205 10.98 14.12 0.10
C VAL A 205 11.87 12.91 0.42
N TYR A 206 12.85 12.58 -0.45
CA TYR A 206 13.78 11.48 -0.19
C TYR A 206 14.56 11.66 1.13
N LYS A 207 15.04 12.88 1.42
CA LYS A 207 15.77 13.20 2.67
C LYS A 207 14.87 13.06 3.90
N GLN A 208 13.60 13.45 3.79
CA GLN A 208 12.65 13.36 4.89
C GLN A 208 12.21 11.92 5.20
N PHE A 209 12.19 11.04 4.19
CA PHE A 209 11.68 9.66 4.31
C PHE A 209 12.68 8.59 3.81
N PRO A 210 13.78 8.32 4.53
CA PRO A 210 14.90 7.52 4.03
C PRO A 210 14.68 5.99 4.06
N CYS A 211 13.62 5.50 4.71
CA CYS A 211 13.53 4.10 5.14
C CYS A 211 13.27 3.10 4.01
N ARG A 212 12.38 3.43 3.05
CA ARG A 212 11.90 2.46 2.03
C ARG A 212 12.95 2.16 0.95
N LYS A 213 13.83 3.12 0.67
CA LYS A 213 14.95 3.01 -0.30
C LYS A 213 14.50 2.48 -1.67
N LEU A 214 13.39 2.99 -2.22
CA LEU A 214 12.91 2.62 -3.57
C LEU A 214 13.85 3.12 -4.69
N VAL A 215 14.51 4.25 -4.43
CA VAL A 215 15.49 4.88 -5.30
C VAL A 215 16.77 5.13 -4.50
N PHE A 216 17.89 5.31 -5.20
CA PHE A 216 19.13 5.78 -4.60
C PHE A 216 19.90 6.69 -5.56
N LYS A 217 20.74 7.56 -5.00
CA LYS A 217 21.60 8.45 -5.76
C LYS A 217 22.93 7.77 -6.06
N LYS A 218 23.21 7.47 -7.33
CA LYS A 218 24.47 6.92 -7.84
C LYS A 218 25.27 8.04 -8.51
N GLY A 219 26.20 8.63 -7.78
CA GLY A 219 26.92 9.83 -8.25
C GLY A 219 25.94 11.00 -8.42
N GLN A 220 25.83 11.52 -9.65
CA GLN A 220 24.91 12.61 -9.97
C GLN A 220 23.51 12.13 -10.42
N GLN A 221 23.32 10.83 -10.63
CA GLN A 221 22.07 10.29 -11.17
C GLN A 221 21.26 9.54 -10.12
N TRP A 222 19.94 9.64 -10.21
CA TRP A 222 19.02 8.78 -9.45
C TRP A 222 18.72 7.51 -10.22
N VAL A 223 18.64 6.39 -9.51
CA VAL A 223 18.27 5.10 -10.11
C VAL A 223 17.31 4.34 -9.19
N LEU A 224 16.52 3.43 -9.75
CA LEU A 224 15.71 2.49 -8.98
C LEU A 224 16.64 1.47 -8.28
N THR A 225 16.39 1.19 -7.01
CA THR A 225 17.06 0.08 -6.32
C THR A 225 16.45 -1.26 -6.75
N ALA A 226 17.12 -2.36 -6.41
CA ALA A 226 16.53 -3.70 -6.54
C ALA A 226 15.18 -3.81 -5.79
N LYS A 227 15.07 -3.18 -4.60
CA LYS A 227 13.82 -3.11 -3.83
C LYS A 227 12.74 -2.32 -4.58
N GLY A 228 13.08 -1.17 -5.16
CA GLY A 228 12.16 -0.38 -5.98
C GLY A 228 11.65 -1.15 -7.20
N ILE A 229 12.54 -1.85 -7.90
CA ILE A 229 12.18 -2.70 -9.05
C ILE A 229 11.24 -3.83 -8.61
N THR A 230 11.56 -4.55 -7.53
CA THR A 230 10.70 -5.63 -7.00
C THR A 230 9.34 -5.09 -6.56
N HIS A 231 9.31 -3.90 -5.95
CA HIS A 231 8.08 -3.20 -5.56
C HIS A 231 7.21 -2.86 -6.78
N ILE A 232 7.78 -2.32 -7.85
CA ILE A 232 7.03 -2.02 -9.08
C ILE A 232 6.53 -3.31 -9.75
N LYS A 233 7.33 -4.39 -9.73
CA LYS A 233 6.90 -5.71 -10.21
C LYS A 233 5.72 -6.26 -9.42
N LEU A 234 5.67 -6.05 -8.10
CA LEU A 234 4.52 -6.43 -7.27
C LEU A 234 3.25 -5.70 -7.72
N LEU A 235 3.35 -4.40 -8.01
CA LEU A 235 2.22 -3.58 -8.47
C LEU A 235 1.73 -3.95 -9.89
N ALA A 236 2.62 -4.48 -10.73
CA ALA A 236 2.34 -4.80 -12.13
C ALA A 236 1.83 -6.23 -12.36
N TYR A 237 2.08 -7.17 -11.44
CA TYR A 237 1.76 -8.59 -11.58
C TYR A 237 0.29 -8.89 -11.31
#